data_AF-A0A062VS92-F1
#
_entry.id   AF-A0A062VS92-F1
#
_cell.length_a   1.000
_cell.length_b   1.000
_cell.length_c   1.000
_cell.angle_alpha   90.00
_cell.angle_beta   90.00
_cell.angle_gamma   90.00
#
_symmetry.space_group_name_H-M   'P 1'
#
loop_
_entity.id
_entity.type
_entity.pdbx_description
1 polymer ?
#
loop_
_entity_poly.entity_id
_entity_poly.type
_entity_poly.pdbx_seq_one_letter_code
_entity_poly.pdbx_strand_id
1 'polypeptide(L)'
;MKKILYTLLATVSGLVLLFSYRTSLDAVTPTDASATTATAGGSATTTDTGASGTGTTSGTGTSSNSTTSSTGLADGTYTGQPSQTRYGPVQVQITVSGGQVSDVQAVNYPNSNGRDRQINGTAIPRLVSETIQAQSSQIQMVSGATYTSGGYLSSLQSAIDQAQS
;
A
#
# COMPACT_ATOMS: atom_id res chain seq x y z
N MET A 1 -33.93 -4.13 8.69
CA MET A 1 -32.67 -3.67 8.04
C MET A 1 -31.66 -3.05 9.00
N LYS A 2 -32.05 -2.32 10.07
CA LYS A 2 -31.08 -1.75 11.04
C LYS A 2 -30.37 -2.79 11.93
N LYS A 3 -30.99 -3.96 12.15
CA LYS A 3 -30.47 -5.02 13.04
C LYS A 3 -29.24 -5.76 12.49
N ILE A 4 -29.11 -5.91 11.17
CA ILE A 4 -27.96 -6.54 10.51
C ILE A 4 -26.70 -5.68 10.68
N LEU A 5 -26.87 -4.35 10.71
CA LEU A 5 -25.77 -3.41 10.89
C LEU A 5 -25.12 -3.58 12.28
N TYR A 6 -25.93 -3.76 13.34
CA TYR A 6 -25.42 -3.92 14.70
C TYR A 6 -24.75 -5.28 14.94
N THR A 7 -25.23 -6.35 14.31
CA THR A 7 -24.58 -7.67 14.43
C THR A 7 -23.23 -7.72 13.71
N LEU A 8 -23.06 -6.96 12.63
CA LEU A 8 -21.81 -6.89 11.87
C LEU A 8 -20.77 -6.01 12.60
N LEU A 9 -21.21 -4.91 13.21
CA LEU A 9 -20.34 -4.04 14.02
C LEU A 9 -19.80 -4.76 15.28
N ALA A 10 -20.59 -5.64 15.88
CA ALA A 10 -20.20 -6.40 17.06
C ALA A 10 -19.13 -7.49 16.77
N THR A 11 -19.22 -8.20 15.64
CA THR A 11 -18.23 -9.23 15.27
C THR A 11 -16.89 -8.63 14.88
N VAL A 12 -16.88 -7.46 14.24
CA VAL A 12 -15.66 -6.75 13.87
C VAL A 12 -14.89 -6.28 15.11
N SER A 13 -15.60 -5.76 16.13
CA SER A 13 -14.97 -5.35 17.39
C SER A 13 -14.38 -6.54 18.16
N GLY A 14 -15.04 -7.70 18.13
CA GLY A 14 -14.51 -8.94 18.70
C GLY A 14 -13.22 -9.45 18.02
N LEU A 15 -13.14 -9.32 16.69
CA LEU A 15 -11.94 -9.72 15.93
C LEU A 15 -10.75 -8.78 16.17
N VAL A 16 -10.99 -7.47 16.30
CA VAL A 16 -9.93 -6.48 16.54
C VAL A 16 -9.31 -6.63 17.94
N LEU A 17 -10.11 -6.91 18.97
CA LEU A 17 -9.61 -7.18 20.32
C LEU A 17 -8.80 -8.48 20.40
N LEU A 18 -9.14 -9.50 19.61
CA LEU A 18 -8.41 -10.77 19.56
C LEU A 18 -7.05 -10.62 18.86
N PHE A 19 -6.96 -9.77 17.84
CA PHE A 19 -5.71 -9.48 17.13
C PHE A 19 -4.80 -8.53 17.90
N SER A 20 -5.36 -7.70 18.79
CA SER A 20 -4.60 -6.78 19.63
C SER A 20 -3.96 -7.44 20.85
N TYR A 21 -4.25 -8.71 21.15
CA TYR A 21 -3.82 -9.31 22.42
C TYR A 21 -2.52 -10.12 22.43
N ARG A 22 -1.98 -10.64 21.31
CA ARG A 22 -0.68 -11.35 21.37
C ARG A 22 0.04 -11.43 20.01
N THR A 23 1.12 -10.67 19.86
CA THR A 23 2.39 -11.18 19.29
C THR A 23 3.56 -10.25 19.65
N SER A 24 3.85 -10.12 20.94
CA SER A 24 5.23 -9.80 21.36
C SER A 24 6.07 -11.05 21.09
N LEU A 25 6.86 -11.07 20.02
CA LEU A 25 7.99 -11.97 19.88
C LEU A 25 9.27 -11.14 19.80
N ASP A 26 10.07 -11.31 20.84
CA ASP A 26 11.47 -10.91 20.97
C ASP A 26 12.27 -11.11 19.68
N ALA A 27 13.06 -10.09 19.34
CA ALA A 27 14.09 -10.17 18.32
C ALA A 27 15.31 -10.93 18.88
N VAL A 28 15.72 -12.01 18.22
CA VAL A 28 17.02 -12.66 18.44
C VAL A 28 17.91 -12.38 17.23
N THR A 29 18.97 -11.60 17.45
CA THR A 29 20.11 -11.44 16.54
C THR A 29 21.10 -12.58 16.73
N PRO A 30 21.58 -13.26 15.67
CA PRO A 30 22.84 -13.98 15.74
C PRO A 30 23.98 -13.11 15.22
N THR A 31 24.95 -12.88 16.11
CA THR A 31 26.26 -12.28 15.89
C THR A 31 27.21 -13.27 15.17
N ASP A 32 27.90 -12.73 14.15
CA ASP A 32 29.23 -13.02 13.61
C ASP A 32 29.87 -14.42 13.73
N ALA A 33 30.33 -14.95 12.58
CA ALA A 33 31.62 -15.64 12.48
C ALA A 33 32.09 -15.69 11.02
N SER A 34 32.91 -14.71 10.62
CA SER A 34 33.74 -14.78 9.41
C SER A 34 34.99 -15.64 9.69
N ALA A 35 35.22 -16.68 8.88
CA ALA A 35 36.47 -17.44 8.87
C ALA A 35 37.29 -17.10 7.61
N THR A 36 38.43 -16.46 7.83
CA THR A 36 39.46 -16.06 6.86
C THR A 36 40.44 -17.21 6.59
N THR A 37 40.76 -17.45 5.32
CA THR A 37 42.06 -18.04 4.91
C THR A 37 42.49 -17.50 3.56
N ALA A 38 43.57 -16.71 3.51
CA ALA A 38 44.65 -16.82 2.53
C ALA A 38 45.78 -15.83 2.87
N THR A 39 47.01 -16.32 2.71
CA THR A 39 48.28 -15.77 3.23
C THR A 39 49.12 -15.14 2.12
N ALA A 40 50.09 -14.32 2.55
CA ALA A 40 51.36 -13.92 1.93
C ALA A 40 51.46 -12.60 1.13
N GLY A 41 52.20 -11.66 1.71
CA GLY A 41 53.44 -11.16 1.11
C GLY A 41 53.56 -9.66 0.84
N GLY A 42 54.46 -8.97 1.55
CA GLY A 42 55.11 -7.75 1.04
C GLY A 42 55.28 -6.60 2.04
N SER A 43 56.48 -6.47 2.61
CA SER A 43 56.97 -5.34 3.41
C SER A 43 56.91 -3.98 2.70
N ALA A 44 56.61 -2.92 3.45
CA ALA A 44 57.52 -1.77 3.64
C ALA A 44 56.98 -0.79 4.70
N THR A 45 57.87 -0.43 5.62
CA THR A 45 57.77 0.60 6.66
C THR A 45 57.67 2.01 6.07
N THR A 46 56.86 2.90 6.68
CA THR A 46 57.26 4.28 7.04
C THR A 46 56.18 4.95 7.90
N THR A 47 56.68 5.49 9.01
CA THR A 47 56.08 6.40 9.98
C THR A 47 55.62 7.71 9.32
N ASP A 48 54.45 8.24 9.68
CA ASP A 48 54.33 9.68 9.97
C ASP A 48 53.13 10.00 10.87
N THR A 49 53.30 11.11 11.57
CA THR A 49 52.63 11.55 12.78
C THR A 49 51.62 12.65 12.46
N GLY A 50 50.46 12.61 13.13
CA GLY A 50 49.74 13.80 13.56
C GLY A 50 48.75 14.43 12.56
N ALA A 51 47.50 14.58 13.00
CA ALA A 51 46.86 15.89 13.13
C ALA A 51 45.42 15.69 13.64
N SER A 52 45.15 16.29 14.80
CA SER A 52 43.81 16.51 15.34
C SER A 52 42.94 17.29 14.34
N GLY A 53 41.77 16.75 14.04
CA GLY A 53 40.70 17.43 13.34
C GLY A 53 39.40 17.27 14.12
N THR A 54 39.03 18.31 14.85
CA THR A 54 37.75 18.50 15.55
C THR A 54 36.57 18.41 14.58
N GLY A 55 35.65 17.47 14.83
CA GLY A 55 34.40 17.32 14.10
C GLY A 55 33.24 17.03 15.05
N THR A 56 32.52 18.09 15.42
CA THR A 56 31.21 18.16 16.07
C THR A 56 30.28 16.99 15.77
N THR A 57 29.85 16.23 16.79
CA THR A 57 28.60 15.45 16.76
C THR A 57 28.04 15.24 18.18
N SER A 58 27.03 16.03 18.55
CA SER A 58 25.94 15.67 19.47
C SER A 58 24.67 16.00 18.67
N GLY A 59 23.77 15.07 18.35
CA GLY A 59 22.97 14.29 19.31
C GLY A 59 22.03 15.26 20.03
N THR A 60 20.70 15.23 19.94
CA THR A 60 19.76 14.16 19.60
C THR A 60 18.37 14.80 19.53
N GLY A 61 17.48 14.25 18.72
CA GLY A 61 16.03 14.37 18.93
C GLY A 61 15.31 15.33 18.00
N THR A 62 14.79 14.80 16.90
CA THR A 62 13.40 15.02 16.49
C THR A 62 13.05 13.93 15.49
N SER A 63 12.01 13.19 15.85
CA SER A 63 11.27 12.19 15.09
C SER A 63 11.67 12.06 13.63
N SER A 64 12.23 10.91 13.26
CA SER A 64 12.20 10.43 11.90
C SER A 64 10.73 10.20 11.52
N ASN A 65 10.05 11.27 11.12
CA ASN A 65 8.96 11.17 10.18
C ASN A 65 9.59 10.54 8.95
N SER A 66 9.40 9.23 8.80
CA SER A 66 9.67 8.54 7.54
C SER A 66 8.85 9.27 6.50
N THR A 67 9.49 10.19 5.79
CA THR A 67 8.99 10.77 4.55
C THR A 67 9.11 9.67 3.51
N THR A 68 8.32 8.60 3.70
CA THR A 68 7.88 7.74 2.62
C THR A 68 7.34 8.71 1.60
N SER A 69 7.94 8.73 0.41
CA SER A 69 7.55 9.61 -0.69
C SER A 69 6.04 9.56 -0.84
N SER A 70 5.37 10.56 -0.26
CA SER A 70 3.95 10.70 -0.36
C SER A 70 3.73 11.04 -1.83
N THR A 71 2.87 10.29 -2.49
CA THR A 71 2.45 10.54 -3.87
C THR A 71 1.64 11.85 -4.00
N GLY A 72 1.78 12.77 -3.02
CA GLY A 72 1.10 14.05 -2.95
C GLY A 72 -0.40 13.93 -2.69
N LEU A 73 -0.92 12.74 -2.38
CA LEU A 73 -2.34 12.54 -2.13
C LEU A 73 -2.71 12.97 -0.70
N ALA A 74 -3.84 13.62 -0.54
CA ALA A 74 -4.43 13.92 0.76
C ALA A 74 -5.05 12.66 1.37
N ASP A 75 -4.88 12.48 2.68
CA ASP A 75 -5.43 11.35 3.41
C ASP A 75 -6.96 11.48 3.53
N GLY A 76 -7.66 10.38 3.29
CA GLY A 76 -9.12 10.36 3.31
C GLY A 76 -9.71 9.29 2.40
N THR A 77 -11.04 9.28 2.32
CA THR A 77 -11.78 8.39 1.42
C THR A 77 -12.37 9.21 0.28
N TYR A 78 -12.00 8.87 -0.95
CA TYR A 78 -12.40 9.58 -2.15
C TYR A 78 -13.21 8.67 -3.04
N THR A 79 -14.38 9.14 -3.46
CA THR A 79 -15.26 8.38 -4.33
C THR A 79 -15.23 8.98 -5.72
N GLY A 80 -14.83 8.19 -6.70
CA GLY A 80 -14.76 8.60 -8.09
C GLY A 80 -16.14 8.86 -8.68
N GLN A 81 -16.17 9.58 -9.80
CA GLN A 81 -17.39 9.75 -10.57
C GLN A 81 -17.80 8.40 -11.22
N PRO A 82 -19.10 8.09 -11.26
CA PRO A 82 -19.58 6.85 -11.88
C PRO A 82 -19.38 6.92 -13.41
N SER A 83 -18.77 5.87 -13.97
CA SER A 83 -18.55 5.74 -15.41
C SER A 83 -19.58 4.81 -16.02
N GLN A 84 -20.35 5.32 -16.99
CA GLN A 84 -21.40 4.54 -17.65
C GLN A 84 -20.79 3.58 -18.66
N THR A 85 -21.03 2.28 -18.50
CA THR A 85 -20.62 1.23 -19.44
C THR A 85 -21.83 0.60 -20.12
N ARG A 86 -21.62 -0.23 -21.17
CA ARG A 86 -22.73 -0.94 -21.84
C ARG A 86 -23.53 -1.87 -20.93
N TYR A 87 -22.94 -2.30 -19.80
CA TYR A 87 -23.56 -3.24 -18.87
C TYR A 87 -24.05 -2.59 -17.57
N GLY A 88 -23.76 -1.29 -17.37
CA GLY A 88 -24.17 -0.53 -16.18
C GLY A 88 -23.11 0.47 -15.72
N PRO A 89 -23.43 1.31 -14.72
CA PRO A 89 -22.47 2.22 -14.12
C PRO A 89 -21.41 1.44 -13.33
N VAL A 90 -20.16 1.91 -13.38
CA VAL A 90 -19.05 1.42 -12.57
C VAL A 90 -18.53 2.58 -11.75
N GLN A 91 -18.33 2.37 -10.44
CA GLN A 91 -17.85 3.39 -9.53
C GLN A 91 -16.93 2.78 -8.48
N VAL A 92 -15.85 3.50 -8.19
CA VAL A 92 -14.75 3.10 -7.33
C VAL A 92 -14.57 4.14 -6.23
N GLN A 93 -14.28 3.65 -5.03
CA GLN A 93 -13.86 4.42 -3.88
C GLN A 93 -12.44 4.01 -3.50
N ILE A 94 -11.57 4.98 -3.28
CA ILE A 94 -10.22 4.77 -2.76
C ILE A 94 -10.13 5.30 -1.33
N THR A 95 -9.30 4.67 -0.52
CA THR A 95 -8.85 5.22 0.75
C THR A 95 -7.37 5.52 0.64
N VAL A 96 -7.00 6.73 1.04
CA VAL A 96 -5.62 7.22 1.07
C VAL A 96 -5.18 7.35 2.52
N SER A 97 -4.00 6.84 2.83
CA SER A 97 -3.38 6.93 4.14
C SER A 97 -1.87 7.09 3.99
N GLY A 98 -1.28 8.07 4.68
CA GLY A 98 0.15 8.37 4.54
C GLY A 98 0.52 8.89 3.15
N GLY A 99 -0.45 9.50 2.46
CA GLY A 99 -0.30 10.04 1.11
C GLY A 99 -0.19 8.99 0.01
N GLN A 100 -0.65 7.76 0.26
CA GLN A 100 -0.71 6.64 -0.68
C GLN A 100 -2.07 5.95 -0.60
N VAL A 101 -2.53 5.37 -1.71
CA VAL A 101 -3.73 4.54 -1.78
C VAL A 101 -3.52 3.26 -0.96
N SER A 102 -4.24 3.14 0.15
CA SER A 102 -4.16 2.03 1.09
C SER A 102 -5.25 0.97 0.86
N ASP A 103 -6.40 1.37 0.35
CA ASP A 103 -7.52 0.48 0.04
C ASP A 103 -8.31 0.97 -1.17
N VAL A 104 -8.92 0.04 -1.91
CA VAL A 104 -9.76 0.36 -3.07
C VAL A 104 -10.97 -0.58 -3.11
N GLN A 105 -12.16 0.00 -3.26
CA GLN A 105 -13.42 -0.73 -3.29
C GLN A 105 -14.29 -0.30 -4.47
N ALA A 106 -14.83 -1.28 -5.18
CA ALA A 106 -15.85 -1.03 -6.20
C ALA A 106 -17.23 -0.90 -5.54
N VAL A 107 -17.68 0.34 -5.34
CA VAL A 107 -18.98 0.65 -4.71
C VAL A 107 -20.17 0.40 -5.64
N ASN A 108 -19.95 0.50 -6.96
CA ASN A 108 -20.96 0.18 -7.97
C ASN A 108 -20.32 -0.56 -9.14
N TYR A 109 -20.92 -1.66 -9.57
CA TYR A 109 -20.47 -2.42 -10.74
C TYR A 109 -21.62 -3.30 -11.25
N PRO A 110 -21.64 -3.60 -12.56
CA PRO A 110 -22.65 -4.45 -13.15
C PRO A 110 -22.53 -5.87 -12.61
N ASN A 111 -23.55 -6.34 -11.88
CA ASN A 111 -23.60 -7.67 -11.27
C ASN A 111 -24.91 -8.41 -11.55
N SER A 112 -25.67 -7.94 -12.56
CA SER A 112 -27.02 -8.42 -12.89
C SER A 112 -27.05 -9.88 -13.36
N ASN A 113 -26.01 -10.35 -14.06
CA ASN A 113 -25.97 -11.72 -14.58
C ASN A 113 -24.95 -12.59 -13.83
N GLY A 114 -25.18 -13.91 -13.82
CA GLY A 114 -24.23 -14.88 -13.23
C GLY A 114 -22.82 -14.81 -13.84
N ARG A 115 -22.74 -14.55 -15.15
CA ARG A 115 -21.48 -14.34 -15.88
C ARG A 115 -20.71 -13.13 -15.34
N ASP A 116 -21.40 -12.01 -15.13
CA ASP A 116 -20.79 -10.76 -14.64
C ASP A 116 -20.24 -10.94 -13.23
N ARG A 117 -21.01 -11.61 -12.36
CA ARG A 117 -20.56 -11.95 -11.00
C ARG A 117 -19.30 -12.83 -11.00
N GLN A 118 -19.23 -13.80 -11.91
CA GLN A 118 -18.07 -14.67 -12.03
C GLN A 118 -16.83 -13.92 -12.53
N ILE A 119 -16.98 -13.07 -13.54
CA ILE A 119 -15.88 -12.27 -14.10
C ILE A 119 -15.41 -11.23 -13.09
N ASN A 120 -16.33 -10.47 -12.49
CA ASN A 120 -15.99 -9.44 -11.51
C ASN A 120 -15.40 -10.03 -10.21
N GLY A 121 -15.81 -11.25 -9.83
CA GLY A 121 -15.26 -11.94 -8.67
C GLY A 121 -13.76 -12.22 -8.77
N THR A 122 -13.22 -12.40 -9.98
CA THR A 122 -11.77 -12.56 -10.20
C THR A 122 -11.09 -11.27 -10.66
N ALA A 123 -11.80 -10.42 -11.40
CA ALA A 123 -11.25 -9.17 -11.93
C ALA A 123 -11.08 -8.09 -10.85
N ILE A 124 -12.08 -7.86 -9.99
CA ILE A 124 -12.03 -6.78 -8.99
C ILE A 124 -10.82 -6.94 -8.04
N PRO A 125 -10.56 -8.12 -7.43
CA PRO A 125 -9.41 -8.27 -6.54
C PRO A 125 -8.06 -8.03 -7.25
N ARG A 126 -7.94 -8.42 -8.53
CA ARG A 126 -6.73 -8.14 -9.32
C ARG A 126 -6.57 -6.64 -9.58
N LEU A 127 -7.65 -5.96 -10.00
CA LEU A 127 -7.62 -4.52 -10.25
C LEU A 127 -7.28 -3.73 -8.98
N VAL A 128 -7.81 -4.14 -7.83
CA VAL A 128 -7.50 -3.54 -6.52
C VAL A 128 -6.02 -3.70 -6.19
N SER A 129 -5.49 -4.92 -6.29
CA SER A 129 -4.07 -5.18 -6.02
C SER A 129 -3.16 -4.40 -6.96
N GLU A 130 -3.49 -4.33 -8.25
CA GLU A 130 -2.72 -3.55 -9.23
C GLU A 130 -2.80 -2.06 -8.93
N THR A 131 -3.95 -1.55 -8.48
CA THR A 131 -4.11 -0.13 -8.12
C THR A 131 -3.22 0.23 -6.93
N ILE A 132 -3.21 -0.61 -5.88
CA ILE A 132 -2.37 -0.39 -4.69
C ILE A 132 -0.88 -0.47 -5.05
N GLN A 133 -0.50 -1.35 -5.98
CA GLN A 133 0.89 -1.44 -6.44
C GLN A 133 1.30 -0.29 -7.34
N ALA A 134 0.44 0.10 -8.29
CA ALA A 134 0.73 1.15 -9.25
C ALA A 134 0.58 2.56 -8.67
N GLN A 135 -0.21 2.72 -7.60
CA GLN A 135 -0.57 4.02 -7.01
C GLN A 135 -1.12 5.01 -8.05
N SER A 136 -1.75 4.48 -9.11
CA SER A 136 -2.20 5.22 -10.29
C SER A 136 -3.42 4.54 -10.90
N SER A 137 -4.16 5.29 -11.71
CA SER A 137 -5.23 4.75 -12.55
C SER A 137 -4.69 3.93 -13.73
N GLN A 138 -3.39 3.96 -14.04
CA GLN A 138 -2.81 3.27 -15.20
C GLN A 138 -2.50 1.80 -14.89
N ILE A 139 -3.54 0.99 -14.74
CA ILE A 139 -3.43 -0.46 -14.49
C ILE A 139 -3.81 -1.31 -15.71
N GLN A 140 -3.46 -2.59 -15.68
CA GLN A 140 -3.76 -3.47 -16.80
C GLN A 140 -5.22 -3.89 -16.78
N MET A 141 -5.80 -4.00 -17.99
CA MET A 141 -7.16 -4.51 -18.12
C MET A 141 -7.17 -6.03 -17.95
N VAL A 142 -8.19 -6.54 -17.26
CA VAL A 142 -8.35 -7.99 -17.08
C VAL A 142 -9.11 -8.58 -18.27
N SER A 143 -8.56 -9.66 -18.83
CA SER A 143 -9.19 -10.37 -19.96
C SER A 143 -10.61 -10.81 -19.61
N GLY A 144 -11.58 -10.46 -20.46
CA GLY A 144 -13.01 -10.72 -20.25
C GLY A 144 -13.75 -9.69 -19.40
N ALA A 145 -13.04 -8.74 -18.77
CA ALA A 145 -13.62 -7.68 -17.95
C ALA A 145 -13.44 -6.28 -18.56
N THR A 146 -13.23 -6.17 -19.88
CA THR A 146 -12.82 -4.92 -20.56
C THR A 146 -13.72 -3.73 -20.21
N TYR A 147 -15.04 -3.91 -20.17
CA TYR A 147 -15.98 -2.83 -19.83
C TYR A 147 -15.89 -2.42 -18.36
N THR A 148 -15.82 -3.40 -17.44
CA THR A 148 -15.65 -3.13 -16.01
C THR A 148 -14.31 -2.45 -15.75
N SER A 149 -13.22 -2.96 -16.33
CA SER A 149 -11.89 -2.34 -16.22
C SER A 149 -11.89 -0.92 -16.78
N GLY A 150 -12.48 -0.67 -17.96
CA GLY A 150 -12.58 0.68 -18.52
C GLY A 150 -13.32 1.67 -17.61
N GLY A 151 -14.48 1.25 -17.08
CA GLY A 151 -15.24 2.08 -16.13
C GLY A 151 -14.52 2.27 -14.80
N TYR A 152 -13.84 1.22 -14.31
CA TYR A 152 -13.04 1.26 -13.10
C TYR A 152 -11.88 2.26 -13.23
N LEU A 153 -11.13 2.22 -14.33
CA LEU A 153 -10.02 3.14 -14.62
C LEU A 153 -10.48 4.60 -14.62
N SER A 154 -11.61 4.88 -15.29
CA SER A 154 -12.17 6.23 -15.38
C SER A 154 -12.67 6.75 -14.02
N SER A 155 -13.37 5.92 -13.24
CA SER A 155 -13.79 6.28 -11.89
C SER A 155 -12.58 6.43 -10.96
N LEU A 156 -11.57 5.56 -11.08
CA LEU A 156 -10.37 5.58 -10.26
C LEU A 156 -9.54 6.83 -10.51
N GLN A 157 -9.33 7.21 -11.78
CA GLN A 157 -8.65 8.47 -12.14
C GLN A 157 -9.34 9.65 -11.45
N SER A 158 -10.66 9.72 -11.55
CA SER A 158 -11.43 10.81 -10.94
C SER A 158 -11.36 10.81 -9.41
N ALA A 159 -11.16 9.65 -8.77
CA ALA A 159 -10.95 9.56 -7.33
C ALA A 159 -9.54 10.02 -6.92
N ILE A 160 -8.52 9.64 -7.71
CA ILE A 160 -7.13 10.08 -7.52
C ILE A 160 -7.02 11.59 -7.72
N ASP A 161 -7.64 12.15 -8.76
CA ASP A 161 -7.66 13.60 -9.01
C ASP A 161 -8.26 14.37 -7.82
N GLN A 162 -9.34 13.87 -7.22
CA GLN A 162 -9.95 14.45 -6.01
C GLN A 162 -9.05 14.36 -4.78
N ALA A 163 -8.21 13.33 -4.70
CA ALA A 163 -7.25 13.19 -3.61
C ALA A 163 -6.00 14.08 -3.81
N GLN A 164 -5.77 14.61 -5.02
CA GLN A 164 -4.67 15.51 -5.34
C GLN A 164 -5.05 17.01 -5.29
N SER A 165 -6.34 17.33 -5.21
CA SER A 165 -6.89 18.70 -5.18
C SER A 165 -6.99 19.28 -3.77
#